data_AF-A0A9E4KSP9-F1
#
_entry.id   AF-A0A9E4KSP9-F1
#
_cell.length_a   1.000
_cell.length_b   1.000
_cell.length_c   1.000
_cell.angle_alpha   90.00
_cell.angle_beta   90.00
_cell.angle_gamma   90.00
#
_symmetry.space_group_name_H-M   'P 1'
#
loop_
_entity.id
_entity.type
_entity.pdbx_description
1 polymer ?
#
loop_
_entity_poly.entity_id
_entity_poly.type
_entity_poly.pdbx_seq_one_letter_code
_entity_poly.pdbx_strand_id
1 'polypeptide(L)'
;PEAVLMQAGDVLYFNGQLVHGSFPNTSANRFRRSLIGHYIEGDARQVSRYYHPVLRMNGEQVDLGVSPEGGPCGTWIDSEPPEVVLDGVLAPAFGSAVS
;
A
#
# COMPACT_ATOMS: atom_id res chain seq x y z
N PRO A 1 13.00 -12.78 -1.06
CA PRO A 1 11.99 -11.97 -1.79
C PRO A 1 12.12 -12.29 -3.28
N GLU A 2 11.02 -12.34 -4.02
CA GLU A 2 11.02 -12.66 -5.46
C GLU A 2 10.50 -11.45 -6.25
N ALA A 3 11.17 -11.12 -7.36
CA ALA A 3 10.79 -10.00 -8.20
C ALA A 3 9.76 -10.43 -9.25
N VAL A 4 8.69 -9.63 -9.42
CA VAL A 4 7.74 -9.82 -10.52
C VAL A 4 8.19 -8.96 -11.70
N LEU A 5 8.70 -9.60 -12.75
CA LEU A 5 9.13 -8.92 -13.98
C LEU A 5 7.91 -8.65 -14.88
N MET A 6 7.75 -7.39 -15.29
CA MET A 6 6.58 -6.92 -16.03
C MET A 6 6.99 -6.02 -17.20
N GLN A 7 6.27 -6.13 -18.32
CA GLN A 7 6.33 -5.19 -19.44
C GLN A 7 5.33 -4.04 -19.24
N ALA A 8 5.45 -3.00 -20.07
CA ALA A 8 4.51 -1.88 -20.03
C ALA A 8 3.09 -2.35 -20.42
N GLY A 9 2.13 -2.15 -19.53
CA GLY A 9 0.73 -2.56 -19.73
C GLY A 9 0.34 -3.83 -18.98
N ASP A 10 1.31 -4.60 -18.46
CA ASP A 10 1.01 -5.74 -17.61
C ASP A 10 0.38 -5.28 -16.28
N VAL A 11 -0.50 -6.10 -15.73
CA VAL A 11 -1.21 -5.82 -14.46
C VAL A 11 -0.97 -6.98 -13.49
N LEU A 12 -0.60 -6.65 -12.26
CA LEU A 12 -0.49 -7.60 -11.17
C LEU A 12 -1.61 -7.33 -10.16
N TYR A 13 -2.46 -8.34 -9.93
CA TYR A 13 -3.38 -8.37 -8.81
C TYR A 13 -2.77 -9.20 -7.68
N PHE A 14 -2.82 -8.67 -6.46
CA PHE A 14 -2.40 -9.40 -5.27
C PHE A 14 -3.27 -9.01 -4.09
N ASN A 15 -3.34 -9.90 -3.09
CA ASN A 15 -4.08 -9.66 -1.86
C ASN A 15 -3.35 -8.65 -0.98
N GLY A 16 -4.06 -7.72 -0.34
CA GLY A 16 -3.47 -6.67 0.50
C GLY A 16 -2.70 -7.15 1.74
N GLN A 17 -2.82 -8.42 2.12
CA GLN A 17 -2.04 -9.04 3.20
C GLN A 17 -0.68 -9.61 2.71
N LEU A 18 -0.43 -9.64 1.39
CA LEU A 18 0.85 -10.07 0.86
C LEU A 18 1.93 -9.04 1.25
N VAL A 19 2.97 -9.48 1.97
CA VAL A 19 4.12 -8.62 2.25
C VAL A 19 4.84 -8.30 0.94
N HIS A 20 4.92 -7.02 0.58
CA HIS A 20 5.55 -6.57 -0.65
C HIS A 20 6.28 -5.23 -0.47
N GLY A 21 7.19 -4.94 -1.39
CA GLY A 21 7.95 -3.69 -1.43
C GLY A 21 8.67 -3.52 -2.76
N SER A 22 9.11 -2.30 -3.05
CA SER A 22 9.91 -2.01 -4.25
C SER A 22 11.39 -2.11 -3.93
N PHE A 23 12.14 -2.82 -4.78
CA PHE A 23 13.60 -2.70 -4.78
C PHE A 23 14.03 -1.30 -5.27
N PRO A 24 15.21 -0.82 -4.82
CA PRO A 24 15.80 0.41 -5.33
C PRO A 24 15.92 0.39 -6.86
N ASN A 25 15.69 1.54 -7.50
CA ASN A 25 15.98 1.68 -8.93
C ASN A 25 17.45 2.02 -9.11
N THR A 26 18.26 1.06 -9.55
CA THR A 26 19.71 1.21 -9.77
C THR A 26 20.06 1.66 -11.20
N SER A 27 19.07 1.97 -12.03
CA SER A 27 19.29 2.39 -13.42
C SER A 27 19.88 3.80 -13.50
N ALA A 28 20.90 4.01 -14.35
CA ALA A 28 21.52 5.32 -14.53
C ALA A 28 20.66 6.33 -15.32
N ASN A 29 19.71 5.86 -16.12
CA ASN A 29 18.98 6.69 -17.09
C ASN A 29 17.51 6.29 -17.30
N ARG A 30 16.93 5.52 -16.38
CA ARG A 30 15.54 5.03 -16.49
C ARG A 30 14.78 5.30 -15.21
N PHE A 31 13.56 5.80 -15.36
CA PHE A 31 12.57 5.87 -14.30
C PHE A 31 11.58 4.70 -14.41
N ARG A 32 11.13 4.17 -13.27
CA ARG A 32 10.04 3.19 -13.18
C ARG A 32 8.76 3.91 -12.77
N ARG A 33 7.69 3.73 -13.55
CA ARG A 33 6.35 4.28 -13.27
C ARG A 33 5.36 3.15 -13.11
N SER A 34 4.42 3.29 -12.18
CA SER A 34 3.30 2.36 -11.97
C SER A 34 2.03 3.17 -11.70
N LEU A 35 0.89 2.60 -12.08
CA LEU A 35 -0.42 3.03 -11.63
C LEU A 35 -0.93 1.97 -10.64
N ILE A 36 -1.33 2.40 -9.45
CA ILE A 36 -1.77 1.51 -8.37
C ILE A 36 -3.23 1.83 -8.06
N GLY A 37 -4.09 0.81 -8.12
CA GLY A 37 -5.47 0.88 -7.67
C GLY A 37 -5.67 0.01 -6.44
N HIS A 38 -6.35 0.53 -5.41
CA HIS A 38 -6.73 -0.24 -4.24
C HIS A 38 -8.21 -0.58 -4.35
N TYR A 39 -8.51 -1.88 -4.33
CA TYR A 39 -9.87 -2.40 -4.32
C TYR A 39 -10.13 -3.02 -2.95
N ILE A 40 -11.25 -2.66 -2.35
CA ILE A 40 -11.70 -3.17 -1.06
C ILE A 40 -13.05 -3.86 -1.24
N GLU A 41 -13.40 -4.72 -0.27
CA GLU A 41 -14.69 -5.41 -0.26
C GLU A 41 -15.86 -4.42 -0.22
N GLY A 42 -16.97 -4.77 -0.91
CA GLY A 42 -18.14 -3.90 -1.01
C GLY A 42 -18.83 -3.60 0.32
N ASP A 43 -18.69 -4.51 1.30
CA ASP A 43 -19.25 -4.40 2.65
C ASP A 43 -18.23 -3.90 3.68
N ALA A 44 -17.06 -3.42 3.24
CA ALA A 44 -16.07 -2.82 4.12
C ALA A 44 -16.69 -1.68 4.94
N ARG A 45 -16.36 -1.61 6.23
CA ARG A 45 -16.89 -0.58 7.15
C ARG A 45 -15.94 0.59 7.32
N GLN A 46 -14.64 0.34 7.15
CA GLN A 46 -13.59 1.32 7.36
C GLN A 46 -12.38 1.05 6.47
N VAL A 47 -11.64 2.10 6.13
CA VAL A 47 -10.37 2.00 5.41
C VAL A 47 -9.41 3.08 5.94
N SER A 48 -8.10 2.93 5.74
CA SER A 48 -7.15 3.95 6.20
C SER A 48 -7.44 5.30 5.54
N ARG A 49 -7.24 6.40 6.27
CA ARG A 49 -7.51 7.77 5.81
C ARG A 49 -6.88 8.12 4.46
N TYR A 50 -5.76 7.48 4.11
CA TYR A 50 -5.02 7.71 2.87
C TYR A 50 -5.74 7.19 1.61
N TYR A 51 -6.80 6.39 1.76
CA TYR A 51 -7.57 5.83 0.66
C TYR A 51 -8.90 6.56 0.39
N HIS A 52 -9.17 7.67 1.09
CA HIS A 52 -10.34 8.50 0.82
C HIS A 52 -10.06 9.55 -0.28
N PRO A 53 -11.05 9.91 -1.12
CA PRO A 53 -12.42 9.38 -1.14
C PRO A 53 -12.49 7.97 -1.74
N VAL A 54 -13.38 7.14 -1.19
CA VAL A 54 -13.65 5.79 -1.70
C VAL A 54 -14.74 5.87 -2.75
N LEU A 55 -14.53 5.23 -3.90
CA LEU A 55 -15.46 5.27 -5.03
C LEU A 55 -16.00 3.87 -5.33
N ARG A 56 -17.29 3.82 -5.65
CA ARG A 56 -17.88 2.71 -6.41
C ARG A 56 -17.31 2.72 -7.83
N MET A 57 -17.42 1.59 -8.52
CA MET A 57 -16.99 1.47 -9.92
C MET A 57 -17.71 2.43 -10.88
N ASN A 58 -18.91 2.90 -10.50
CA ASN A 58 -19.67 3.91 -11.24
C ASN A 58 -19.26 5.37 -10.91
N GLY A 59 -18.26 5.58 -10.05
CA GLY A 59 -17.77 6.89 -9.63
C GLY A 59 -18.49 7.53 -8.44
N GLU A 60 -19.53 6.89 -7.90
CA GLU A 60 -20.21 7.37 -6.68
C GLU A 60 -19.30 7.26 -5.46
N GLN A 61 -19.22 8.32 -4.64
CA GLN A 61 -18.48 8.27 -3.38
C GLN A 61 -19.21 7.43 -2.34
N VAL A 62 -18.46 6.57 -1.66
CA VAL A 62 -18.95 5.77 -0.53
C VAL A 62 -18.44 6.40 0.77
N ASP A 63 -19.36 6.63 1.71
CA ASP A 63 -19.00 7.02 3.06
C ASP A 63 -18.55 5.77 3.84
N LEU A 64 -17.26 5.71 4.17
CA LEU A 64 -16.66 4.66 5.00
C LEU A 64 -16.01 5.29 6.22
N GLY A 65 -15.99 4.56 7.33
CA GLY A 65 -15.23 4.97 8.51
C GLY A 65 -13.73 5.03 8.22
N VAL A 66 -13.00 5.78 9.05
CA VAL A 66 -11.54 5.81 9.00
C VAL A 66 -11.00 4.76 9.96
N SER A 67 -10.25 3.79 9.44
CA SER A 67 -9.53 2.82 10.27
C SER A 67 -8.49 3.54 11.13
N PRO A 68 -8.34 3.22 12.43
CA PRO A 68 -7.24 3.73 13.25
C PRO A 68 -5.89 3.17 12.80
N GLU A 69 -5.89 2.11 11.99
CA GLU A 69 -4.70 1.48 11.45
C GLU A 69 -4.32 2.01 10.05
N GLY A 70 -3.10 1.67 9.64
CA GLY A 70 -2.49 2.16 8.41
C GLY A 70 -1.63 3.40 8.65
N GLY A 71 -0.68 3.63 7.75
CA GLY A 71 0.35 4.65 7.91
C GLY A 71 0.89 5.14 6.58
N PRO A 72 1.80 6.13 6.61
CA PRO A 72 2.56 6.49 5.42
C PRO A 72 3.35 5.28 4.92
N CYS A 73 3.68 5.25 3.63
CA CYS A 73 4.38 4.12 3.03
C CYS A 73 5.75 3.82 3.66
N GLY A 74 6.38 4.78 4.33
CA GLY A 74 7.64 4.61 5.04
C GLY A 74 8.04 5.89 5.77
N THR A 75 9.23 5.85 6.38
CA THR A 75 9.82 6.97 7.10
C THR A 75 11.06 7.45 6.35
N TRP A 76 11.20 8.76 6.19
CA TRP A 76 12.45 9.35 5.70
C TRP A 76 13.52 9.19 6.76
N ILE A 77 14.71 8.73 6.36
CA ILE A 77 15.88 8.70 7.23
C ILE A 77 16.91 9.72 6.74
N ASP A 78 17.63 10.31 7.68
CA ASP A 78 18.78 11.16 7.39
C ASP A 78 19.98 10.29 6.98
N SER A 79 19.99 9.89 5.72
CA SER A 79 21.09 9.19 5.05
C SER A 79 21.61 10.00 3.87
N GLU A 80 22.82 9.69 3.42
CA GLU A 80 23.42 10.33 2.25
C GLU A 80 23.78 9.27 1.21
N PRO A 81 22.98 9.10 0.14
CA PRO A 81 21.81 9.90 -0.28
C PRO A 81 20.55 9.66 0.59
N PRO A 82 19.52 10.53 0.53
CA PRO A 82 18.30 10.38 1.32
C PRO A 82 17.54 9.11 0.93
N GLU A 83 17.13 8.34 1.94
CA GLU A 83 16.44 7.07 1.78
C GLU A 83 15.07 7.10 2.50
N VAL A 84 14.11 6.35 1.94
CA VAL A 84 12.86 6.02 2.63
C VAL A 84 12.95 4.59 3.10
N VAL A 85 12.85 4.38 4.40
CA VAL A 85 12.78 3.04 4.98
C VAL A 85 11.32 2.63 5.11
N LEU A 86 11.01 1.44 4.62
CA LEU A 86 9.71 0.80 4.86
C LEU A 86 9.73 0.21 6.27
N ASP A 87 9.32 1.00 7.26
CA ASP A 87 9.18 0.55 8.66
C ASP A 87 7.89 -0.27 8.79
N GLY A 88 7.87 -1.45 8.18
CA GLY A 88 6.78 -2.40 8.31
C GLY A 88 6.75 -2.99 9.72
N VAL A 89 6.31 -2.23 10.72
CA VAL A 89 5.89 -2.83 11.99
C VAL A 89 4.56 -3.52 11.70
N LEU A 90 4.57 -4.85 11.69
CA LEU A 90 3.33 -5.61 11.79
C LEU A 90 2.63 -5.10 13.06
N ALA A 91 1.52 -4.37 12.90
CA ALA A 91 0.62 -4.16 14.02
C ALA A 91 0.34 -5.55 14.62
N PRO A 92 0.41 -5.72 15.96
CA PRO A 92 0.26 -7.04 16.57
C PRO A 92 -1.03 -7.67 16.05
N ALA A 93 -0.88 -8.78 15.34
CA ALA A 93 -1.99 -9.52 14.79
C ALA A 93 -2.91 -9.93 15.95
N PHE A 94 -4.14 -9.39 15.95
CA PHE A 94 -5.20 -9.71 16.89
C PHE A 94 -4.84 -9.45 18.37
N GLY A 95 -5.47 -8.42 18.95
CA GLY A 95 -5.57 -8.30 20.39
C GLY A 95 -6.08 -9.62 20.97
N SER A 96 -5.28 -10.26 21.83
CA SER A 96 -5.75 -11.29 22.74
C SER A 96 -6.89 -10.67 23.53
N ALA A 97 -8.13 -11.06 23.20
CA ALA A 97 -9.25 -10.88 24.10
C ALA A 97 -8.93 -11.70 25.36
N VAL A 98 -8.37 -11.04 26.36
CA VAL A 98 -8.36 -11.56 27.72
C VAL A 98 -9.58 -10.95 28.40
N SER A 99 -10.42 -11.86 28.90
CA SER A 99 -11.58 -11.63 29.76
C SER A 99 -11.27 -10.71 30.95
#